data_AF-A0A924FJL0-F1
#
_entry.id   AF-A0A924FJL0-F1
#
_cell.length_a   1.000
_cell.length_b   1.000
_cell.length_c   1.000
_cell.angle_alpha   90.00
_cell.angle_beta   90.00
_cell.angle_gamma   90.00
#
_symmetry.space_group_name_H-M   'P 1'
#
loop_
_entity.id
_entity.type
_entity.pdbx_description
1 polymer ?
#
loop_
_entity_poly.entity_id
_entity_poly.type
_entity_poly.pdbx_seq_one_letter_code
_entity_poly.pdbx_strand_id
1 'polypeptide(L)'
;MLFTLRYWCIGAALLAASTATRPVHAALGAGVDSISQDRVKVKATARIRSGASFTVHDLTTPSGTVVHEYLNAAGKVFGVSWSGPAMPDLRQLLGTHFDVYSDLTQSDRRGHAHRSVTHGDLVVQSAGRLRAFSGRAYLQSLIPNGVAINDIR
;
A
#
# COMPACT_ATOMS: atom_id res chain seq x y z
N MET A 1 -38.37 -50.67 -31.46
CA MET A 1 -38.03 -49.83 -32.63
C MET A 1 -38.01 -48.39 -32.14
N LEU A 2 -36.92 -47.68 -32.45
CA LEU A 2 -36.42 -46.43 -31.88
C LEU A 2 -37.45 -45.29 -31.72
N PHE A 3 -37.23 -44.35 -30.78
CA PHE A 3 -36.70 -43.00 -31.10
C PHE A 3 -36.59 -42.08 -29.85
N THR A 4 -35.34 -41.84 -29.44
CA THR A 4 -34.74 -40.57 -28.96
C THR A 4 -35.34 -39.82 -27.76
N LEU A 5 -34.67 -39.93 -26.60
CA LEU A 5 -34.79 -39.02 -25.46
C LEU A 5 -34.14 -37.67 -25.84
N ARG A 6 -34.97 -36.64 -26.01
CA ARG A 6 -34.57 -35.26 -26.33
C ARG A 6 -33.97 -34.60 -25.08
N TYR A 7 -32.65 -34.53 -25.01
CA TYR A 7 -31.94 -33.67 -24.05
C TYR A 7 -32.29 -32.21 -24.32
N TRP A 8 -32.89 -31.52 -23.35
CA TRP A 8 -33.22 -30.10 -23.46
C TRP A 8 -32.60 -29.30 -22.32
N CYS A 9 -31.82 -28.31 -22.76
CA CYS A 9 -31.55 -27.03 -22.14
C CYS A 9 -30.61 -26.99 -20.93
N ILE A 10 -29.32 -26.95 -21.29
CA ILE A 10 -28.27 -26.09 -20.73
C ILE A 10 -28.86 -24.83 -20.08
N GLY A 11 -28.56 -24.63 -18.81
CA GLY A 11 -28.88 -23.41 -18.08
C GLY A 11 -28.18 -23.38 -16.73
N ALA A 12 -26.89 -23.10 -16.71
CA ALA A 12 -26.19 -22.77 -15.47
C ALA A 12 -25.44 -21.45 -15.66
N ALA A 13 -25.96 -20.46 -14.95
CA ALA A 13 -25.60 -19.05 -14.94
C ALA A 13 -24.10 -18.78 -14.84
N LEU A 14 -23.66 -17.82 -15.65
CA LEU A 14 -22.41 -17.08 -15.52
C LEU A 14 -22.29 -16.47 -14.11
N LEU A 15 -21.55 -17.11 -13.21
CA LEU A 15 -20.91 -16.41 -12.10
C LEU A 15 -19.59 -15.83 -12.62
N ALA A 16 -19.67 -14.65 -13.23
CA ALA A 16 -18.50 -13.80 -13.40
C ALA A 16 -18.09 -13.30 -12.01
N ALA A 17 -17.29 -14.10 -11.31
CA ALA A 17 -16.59 -13.67 -10.10
C ALA A 17 -15.66 -12.52 -10.50
N SER A 18 -16.13 -11.30 -10.31
CA SER A 18 -15.32 -10.09 -10.42
C SER A 18 -14.30 -10.15 -9.28
N THR A 19 -13.12 -10.72 -9.56
CA THR A 19 -11.97 -10.57 -8.68
C THR A 19 -11.58 -9.11 -8.72
N ALA A 20 -12.15 -8.32 -7.81
CA ALA A 20 -11.66 -6.99 -7.51
C ALA A 20 -10.22 -7.16 -7.03
N THR A 21 -9.28 -6.94 -7.95
CA THR A 21 -7.84 -6.91 -7.71
C THR A 21 -7.58 -5.74 -6.76
N ARG A 22 -7.69 -5.98 -5.44
CA ARG A 22 -7.35 -4.96 -4.44
C ARG A 22 -5.87 -4.64 -4.61
N PRO A 23 -5.48 -3.37 -4.77
CA PRO A 23 -4.06 -3.02 -4.68
C PRO A 23 -3.60 -3.51 -3.31
N VAL A 24 -2.55 -4.31 -3.32
CA VAL A 24 -2.16 -5.05 -2.14
C VAL A 24 -0.74 -4.59 -1.81
N HIS A 25 -0.71 -3.63 -0.89
CA HIS A 25 0.47 -2.99 -0.36
C HIS A 25 0.78 -3.63 0.99
N ALA A 26 2.07 -3.74 1.31
CA ALA A 26 2.44 -4.15 2.64
C ALA A 26 2.26 -3.02 3.65
N ALA A 27 1.68 -3.39 4.78
CA ALA A 27 1.57 -2.52 5.93
C ALA A 27 2.96 -2.18 6.49
N LEU A 28 3.10 -0.98 7.04
CA LEU A 28 4.25 -0.54 7.80
C LEU A 28 4.54 -1.55 8.93
N GLY A 29 5.79 -2.03 9.02
CA GLY A 29 6.21 -3.09 9.94
C GLY A 29 5.96 -4.53 9.46
N ALA A 30 5.28 -4.74 8.34
CA ALA A 30 5.07 -6.07 7.76
C ALA A 30 6.37 -6.65 7.17
N GLY A 31 6.43 -7.99 7.09
CA GLY A 31 7.56 -8.72 6.50
C GLY A 31 7.42 -8.99 5.00
N VAL A 32 8.53 -9.34 4.36
CA VAL A 32 8.62 -9.67 2.91
C VAL A 32 7.67 -10.77 2.43
N ASP A 33 7.27 -11.69 3.32
CA ASP A 33 6.32 -12.76 2.98
C ASP A 33 4.91 -12.23 2.70
N SER A 34 4.50 -11.18 3.44
CA SER A 34 3.24 -10.49 3.18
C SER A 34 3.26 -9.80 1.82
N ILE A 35 4.41 -9.21 1.44
CA ILE A 35 4.58 -8.54 0.14
C ILE A 35 4.57 -9.55 -1.02
N SER A 36 5.12 -10.74 -0.80
CA SER A 36 5.20 -11.76 -1.84
C SER A 36 3.82 -12.34 -2.18
N GLN A 37 2.98 -12.59 -1.18
CA GLN A 37 1.57 -12.96 -1.38
C GLN A 37 0.77 -11.86 -2.06
N ASP A 38 1.17 -10.62 -1.80
CA ASP A 38 0.61 -9.41 -2.34
C ASP A 38 0.91 -9.26 -3.86
N ARG A 39 2.14 -9.54 -4.28
CA ARG A 39 2.55 -9.54 -5.70
C ARG A 39 1.82 -10.58 -6.55
N VAL A 40 1.43 -11.73 -5.98
CA VAL A 40 0.70 -12.77 -6.72
C VAL A 40 -0.73 -12.33 -7.05
N LYS A 41 -1.29 -11.41 -6.25
CA LYS A 41 -2.69 -10.97 -6.40
C LYS A 41 -2.87 -9.75 -7.29
N VAL A 42 -1.82 -8.97 -7.58
CA VAL A 42 -1.93 -7.73 -8.37
C VAL A 42 -0.94 -7.73 -9.51
N LYS A 43 -1.41 -7.45 -10.75
CA LYS A 43 -0.57 -7.11 -11.91
C LYS A 43 0.14 -5.75 -11.73
N ALA A 44 0.68 -5.47 -10.55
CA ALA A 44 1.45 -4.28 -10.25
C ALA A 44 2.87 -4.46 -10.78
N THR A 45 3.40 -3.46 -11.50
CA THR A 45 4.78 -3.46 -11.98
C THR A 45 5.72 -3.16 -10.82
N ALA A 46 6.06 -4.19 -10.04
CA ALA A 46 6.98 -4.08 -8.92
C ALA A 46 8.43 -3.96 -9.40
N ARG A 47 9.01 -2.75 -9.31
CA ARG A 47 10.45 -2.53 -9.54
C ARG A 47 11.20 -2.60 -8.22
N ILE A 48 12.20 -3.46 -8.15
CA ILE A 48 13.07 -3.61 -6.98
C ILE A 48 14.33 -2.79 -7.21
N ARG A 49 14.65 -1.86 -6.30
CA ARG A 49 15.93 -1.16 -6.25
C ARG A 49 16.64 -1.54 -4.95
N SER A 50 17.69 -2.34 -5.05
CA SER A 50 18.54 -2.67 -3.91
C SER A 50 19.59 -1.57 -3.76
N GLY A 51 19.46 -0.73 -2.73
CA GLY A 51 20.58 0.08 -2.22
C GLY A 51 21.40 -0.75 -1.23
N ALA A 52 22.60 -0.30 -0.88
CA ALA A 52 23.47 -1.03 0.06
C ALA A 52 22.85 -1.25 1.47
N SER A 53 21.79 -0.50 1.82
CA SER A 53 21.20 -0.48 3.17
C SER A 53 19.71 -0.81 3.22
N PHE A 54 18.99 -0.81 2.08
CA PHE A 54 17.56 -1.13 2.02
C PHE A 54 17.11 -1.51 0.60
N THR A 55 15.96 -2.15 0.53
CA THR A 55 15.29 -2.52 -0.72
C THR A 55 14.04 -1.67 -0.89
N VAL A 56 13.81 -1.13 -2.09
CA VAL A 56 12.57 -0.39 -2.41
C VAL A 56 11.70 -1.23 -3.34
N HIS A 57 10.42 -1.38 -2.98
CA HIS A 57 9.38 -1.91 -3.86
C HIS A 57 8.47 -0.79 -4.33
N ASP A 58 8.37 -0.62 -5.65
CA ASP A 58 7.49 0.39 -6.26
C ASP A 58 6.15 -0.25 -6.65
N LEU A 59 5.01 0.36 -6.28
CA LEU A 59 3.67 -0.07 -6.66
C LEU A 59 2.88 1.10 -7.22
N THR A 60 2.12 0.87 -8.30
CA THR A 60 1.21 1.88 -8.85
C THR A 60 -0.22 1.41 -8.66
N THR A 61 -1.01 2.22 -7.95
CA THR A 61 -2.45 1.99 -7.76
C THR A 61 -3.22 2.22 -9.07
N PRO A 62 -4.44 1.67 -9.23
CA PRO A 62 -5.28 1.93 -10.40
C PRO A 62 -5.60 3.42 -10.65
N SER A 63 -5.53 4.25 -9.60
CA SER A 63 -5.72 5.70 -9.72
C SER A 63 -4.49 6.44 -10.25
N GLY A 64 -3.36 5.76 -10.43
CA GLY A 64 -2.09 6.36 -10.87
C GLY A 64 -1.22 6.89 -9.73
N THR A 65 -1.57 6.60 -8.48
CA THR A 65 -0.73 6.93 -7.32
C THR A 65 0.38 5.90 -7.20
N VAL A 66 1.62 6.38 -7.19
CA VAL A 66 2.82 5.57 -6.97
C VAL A 66 3.07 5.51 -5.47
N VAL A 67 3.35 4.31 -4.98
CA VAL A 67 3.72 4.01 -3.60
C VAL A 67 5.09 3.33 -3.63
N HIS A 68 6.02 3.80 -2.81
CA HIS A 68 7.30 3.15 -2.57
C HIS A 68 7.29 2.53 -1.18
N GLU A 69 7.61 1.25 -1.06
CA GLU A 69 7.78 0.54 0.21
C GLU A 69 9.27 0.28 0.44
N TYR A 70 9.77 0.67 1.61
CA TYR A 70 11.19 0.60 1.96
C TYR A 70 11.41 -0.49 2.99
N LEU A 71 12.23 -1.50 2.63
CA LEU A 71 12.50 -2.67 3.44
C LEU A 71 13.92 -2.64 3.97
N ASN A 72 14.09 -2.92 5.26
CA ASN A 72 15.41 -3.10 5.85
C ASN A 72 16.01 -4.48 5.50
N ALA A 73 17.25 -4.72 5.90
CA ALA A 73 17.93 -6.00 5.66
C ALA A 73 17.22 -7.22 6.29
N ALA A 74 16.38 -7.01 7.32
CA ALA A 74 15.53 -8.05 7.92
C ALA A 74 14.21 -8.27 7.14
N GLY A 75 14.03 -7.61 5.99
CA GLY A 75 12.84 -7.73 5.15
C GLY A 75 11.60 -7.08 5.76
N LYS A 76 11.76 -6.13 6.70
CA LYS A 76 10.66 -5.38 7.31
C LYS A 76 10.46 -4.05 6.63
N VAL A 77 9.21 -3.71 6.30
CA VAL A 77 8.84 -2.39 5.78
C VAL A 77 9.02 -1.36 6.89
N PHE A 78 10.08 -0.55 6.82
CA PHE A 78 10.34 0.51 7.79
C PHE A 78 9.79 1.86 7.33
N GLY A 79 9.53 2.02 6.03
CA GLY A 79 9.02 3.25 5.47
C GLY A 79 8.14 3.00 4.26
N VAL A 80 7.20 3.92 4.02
CA VAL A 80 6.41 4.02 2.80
C VAL A 80 6.37 5.48 2.36
N SER A 81 6.37 5.73 1.06
CA SER A 81 6.09 7.04 0.48
C SER A 81 5.07 6.91 -0.63
N TRP A 82 4.36 8.00 -0.93
CA TRP A 82 3.39 8.03 -2.01
C TRP A 82 3.37 9.36 -2.72
N SER A 83 3.03 9.32 -4.00
CA SER A 83 2.83 10.50 -4.84
C SER A 83 1.86 10.20 -5.96
N GLY A 84 0.87 11.07 -6.17
CA GLY A 84 -0.05 10.93 -7.30
C GLY A 84 -1.34 11.70 -7.19
N PRO A 85 -2.30 11.40 -8.08
CA PRO A 85 -3.54 12.15 -8.21
C PRO A 85 -4.61 11.77 -7.18
N ALA A 86 -4.42 10.71 -6.42
CA ALA A 86 -5.32 10.28 -5.36
C ALA A 86 -4.54 9.90 -4.10
N MET A 87 -5.22 9.91 -2.95
CA MET A 87 -4.64 9.34 -1.73
C MET A 87 -4.69 7.80 -1.82
N PRO A 88 -3.60 7.08 -1.50
CA PRO A 88 -3.65 5.63 -1.37
C PRO A 88 -4.50 5.21 -0.16
N ASP A 89 -4.80 3.91 -0.04
CA ASP A 89 -5.46 3.38 1.15
C ASP A 89 -4.51 3.45 2.36
N LEU A 90 -4.61 4.52 3.15
CA LEU A 90 -3.77 4.73 4.32
C LEU A 90 -4.02 3.69 5.42
N ARG A 91 -5.22 3.08 5.49
CA ARG A 91 -5.49 2.00 6.46
C ARG A 91 -4.65 0.78 6.12
N GLN A 92 -4.54 0.47 4.84
CA GLN A 92 -3.68 -0.60 4.37
C GLN A 92 -2.20 -0.29 4.58
N LEU A 93 -1.74 0.91 4.18
CA LEU A 93 -0.32 1.28 4.28
C LEU A 93 0.18 1.38 5.72
N LEU A 94 -0.63 1.90 6.64
CA LEU A 94 -0.22 2.07 8.04
C LEU A 94 -0.50 0.82 8.90
N GLY A 95 -1.39 -0.07 8.45
CA GLY A 95 -1.75 -1.29 9.17
C GLY A 95 -2.17 -1.01 10.62
N THR A 96 -1.50 -1.65 11.57
CA THR A 96 -1.76 -1.51 13.01
C THR A 96 -1.55 -0.09 13.55
N HIS A 97 -0.81 0.75 12.81
CA HIS A 97 -0.57 2.14 13.18
C HIS A 97 -1.67 3.10 12.71
N PHE A 98 -2.64 2.62 11.91
CA PHE A 98 -3.68 3.47 11.34
C PHE A 98 -4.57 4.10 12.41
N ASP A 99 -4.96 3.35 13.44
CA ASP A 99 -5.93 3.84 14.42
C ASP A 99 -5.35 5.03 15.22
N VAL A 100 -4.10 4.94 15.66
CA VAL A 100 -3.34 6.06 16.26
C VAL A 100 -3.26 7.26 15.31
N TYR A 101 -2.99 7.02 14.02
CA TYR A 101 -2.96 8.09 13.03
C TYR A 101 -4.35 8.75 12.87
N SER A 102 -5.43 7.97 12.82
CA SER A 102 -6.78 8.51 12.68
C SER A 102 -7.20 9.34 13.89
N ASP A 103 -6.88 8.91 15.11
CA ASP A 103 -7.23 9.63 16.32
C ASP A 103 -6.51 10.99 16.38
N LEU A 104 -5.22 11.00 16.07
CA LEU A 104 -4.41 12.22 16.06
C LEU A 104 -4.86 13.19 14.96
N THR A 105 -5.26 12.70 13.79
CA THR A 105 -5.73 13.56 12.69
C THR A 105 -7.15 14.07 12.86
N GLN A 106 -8.03 13.37 13.58
CA GLN A 106 -9.36 13.88 13.92
C GLN A 106 -9.29 15.05 14.91
N SER A 107 -8.31 15.02 15.82
CA SER A 107 -8.09 16.10 16.79
C SER A 107 -7.44 17.35 16.19
N ASP A 108 -6.70 17.22 15.09
CA ASP A 108 -6.00 18.33 14.43
C ASP A 108 -6.85 18.98 13.32
N ARG A 109 -7.47 20.11 13.67
CA ARG A 109 -8.34 20.90 12.77
C ARG A 109 -7.57 21.82 11.81
N ARG A 110 -6.24 21.76 11.78
CA ARG A 110 -5.42 22.55 10.84
C ARG A 110 -5.70 22.12 9.39
N GLY A 111 -5.70 23.10 8.49
CA GLY A 111 -6.15 22.93 7.10
C GLY A 111 -5.49 21.77 6.35
N HIS A 112 -6.19 21.24 5.34
CA HIS A 112 -5.88 19.98 4.67
C HIS A 112 -4.59 19.94 3.83
N ALA A 113 -3.85 21.06 3.71
CA ALA A 113 -2.76 21.20 2.75
C ALA A 113 -1.47 20.47 3.15
N HIS A 114 -1.14 20.46 4.45
CA HIS A 114 0.02 19.74 5.00
C HIS A 114 -0.30 19.23 6.40
N ARG A 115 -0.05 17.94 6.66
CA ARG A 115 -0.24 17.28 7.95
C ARG A 115 1.05 16.59 8.35
N SER A 116 1.42 16.69 9.62
CA SER A 116 2.53 15.92 10.16
C SER A 116 2.12 15.37 11.51
N VAL A 117 2.13 14.05 11.62
CA VAL A 117 1.82 13.33 12.86
C VAL A 117 3.09 12.61 13.30
N THR A 118 3.47 12.80 14.56
CA THR A 118 4.57 12.06 15.19
C THR A 118 4.05 11.51 16.50
N HIS A 119 4.12 10.19 16.66
CA HIS A 119 3.65 9.53 17.87
C HIS A 119 4.48 8.27 18.14
N GLY A 120 5.25 8.30 19.23
CA GLY A 120 6.17 7.23 19.58
C GLY A 120 7.12 6.96 18.42
N ASP A 121 7.05 5.75 17.88
CA ASP A 121 7.90 5.30 16.77
C ASP A 121 7.39 5.73 15.38
N LEU A 122 6.11 6.10 15.27
CA LEU A 122 5.45 6.40 14.01
C LEU A 122 5.60 7.88 13.64
N VAL A 123 6.08 8.14 12.43
CA VAL A 123 6.00 9.45 11.78
C VAL A 123 5.19 9.33 10.49
N VAL A 124 4.22 10.24 10.28
CA VAL A 124 3.43 10.36 9.06
C VAL A 124 3.42 11.82 8.59
N GLN A 125 3.86 12.06 7.37
CA GLN A 125 3.90 13.38 6.74
C GLN A 125 3.05 13.38 5.48
N SER A 126 1.92 14.06 5.60
CA SER A 126 0.87 14.41 4.66
C SER A 126 1.04 15.68 3.83
N ALA A 127 0.90 15.70 2.51
CA ALA A 127 0.58 16.93 1.78
C ALA A 127 -0.41 16.66 0.65
N GLY A 128 -1.25 17.66 0.34
CA GLY A 128 -2.26 17.47 -0.68
C GLY A 128 -2.90 18.75 -1.18
N ARG A 129 -3.03 18.84 -2.50
CA ARG A 129 -3.99 19.70 -3.20
C ARG A 129 -4.82 18.84 -4.14
N LEU A 130 -5.86 19.41 -4.75
CA LEU A 130 -6.71 18.70 -5.70
C LEU A 130 -5.85 17.99 -6.77
N ARG A 131 -5.89 16.64 -6.77
CA ARG A 131 -5.14 15.75 -7.69
C ARG A 131 -3.61 15.83 -7.61
N ALA A 132 -3.08 16.28 -6.48
CA ALA A 132 -1.65 16.27 -6.19
C ALA A 132 -1.44 15.95 -4.71
N PHE A 133 -1.48 14.65 -4.39
CA PHE A 133 -1.23 14.12 -3.06
C PHE A 133 0.19 13.57 -3.00
N SER A 134 0.89 13.85 -1.91
CA SER A 134 2.17 13.23 -1.61
C SER A 134 2.33 13.05 -0.11
N GLY A 135 3.20 12.13 0.27
CA GLY A 135 3.50 11.93 1.67
C GLY A 135 4.40 10.74 1.91
N ARG A 136 4.70 10.54 3.19
CA ARG A 136 5.50 9.42 3.67
C ARG A 136 5.11 9.03 5.08
N ALA A 137 5.33 7.78 5.43
CA ALA A 137 5.24 7.27 6.78
C ALA A 137 6.42 6.35 7.07
N TYR A 138 6.93 6.37 8.29
CA TYR A 138 8.04 5.49 8.69
C TYR A 138 8.04 5.20 10.19
N LEU A 139 8.67 4.08 10.54
CA LEU A 139 8.97 3.66 11.91
C LEU A 139 10.43 3.98 12.21
N GLN A 140 10.68 4.88 13.15
CA GLN A 140 12.03 5.39 13.45
C GLN A 140 12.98 4.27 13.89
N SER A 141 12.48 3.32 14.68
CA SER A 141 13.21 2.18 15.23
C SER A 141 13.63 1.16 14.18
N LEU A 142 12.96 1.15 13.01
CA LEU A 142 13.25 0.20 11.93
C LEU A 142 14.12 0.79 10.82
N ILE A 143 14.46 2.08 10.90
CA ILE A 143 15.36 2.73 9.95
C ILE A 143 16.75 2.07 10.06
N PRO A 144 17.32 1.54 8.95
CA PRO A 144 18.65 0.96 8.98
C PRO A 144 19.71 1.99 9.35
N ASN A 145 20.75 1.56 10.07
CA ASN A 145 21.88 2.42 10.41
C ASN A 145 22.50 3.04 9.14
N GLY A 146 22.70 4.36 9.17
CA GLY A 146 23.27 5.10 8.05
C GLY A 146 22.28 5.51 6.95
N VAL A 147 20.99 5.15 7.05
CA VAL A 147 19.94 5.61 6.13
C VAL A 147 19.41 6.97 6.61
N ALA A 148 19.38 7.96 5.72
CA ALA A 148 18.81 9.25 6.03
C ALA A 148 17.29 9.21 5.85
N ILE A 149 16.54 9.90 6.72
CA ILE A 149 15.08 10.03 6.58
C ILE A 149 14.69 10.63 5.20
N ASN A 150 15.56 11.46 4.61
CA ASN A 150 15.37 12.05 3.29
C ASN A 150 15.39 11.04 2.13
N ASP A 151 15.86 9.82 2.38
CA ASP A 151 15.83 8.74 1.39
C ASP A 151 14.42 8.12 1.23
N ILE A 152 13.52 8.39 2.18
CA ILE A 152 12.10 8.01 2.15
C ILE A 152 11.29 9.12 1.46
N ARG A 153 10.95 8.94 0.17
CA ARG A 153 10.37 9.97 -0.70
C ARG A 153 9.46 9.43 -1.80
#